data_AF-A0A6G4A295-F1
#
_entry.id   AF-A0A6G4A295-F1
#
_cell.length_a   1.000
_cell.length_b   1.000
_cell.length_c   1.000
_cell.angle_alpha   90.00
_cell.angle_beta   90.00
_cell.angle_gamma   90.00
#
_symmetry.space_group_name_H-M   'P 1'
#
loop_
_entity.id
_entity.type
_entity.pdbx_description
1 polymer ?
#
loop_
_entity_poly.entity_id
_entity_poly.type
_entity_poly.pdbx_seq_one_letter_code
_entity_poly.pdbx_strand_id
1 'polypeptide(L)'
;MIRFLVVKSTVEVDDTYIKQTILASLNTNDNGISAMIYDSSENEWSFRLISKRGPIYFMTLAFNSYDQLGQLVVNIDAKKETTDFDEELHRVKVLIKNLLMKTWSKCVWLFDEQSNRFAEQLYGRMYHVENLLRSFINHIMITSIGIEWWEKMVPLRLKTQYDARKPSYKRVTKDFRNVEDFLLAVDTDHLKDIMTHTTKKWIPTYNDEIESLLQRGQQNDNGRIISLLKSQLQDERNLWDTLFKQHLTENNLLEENERKFATVKDHMEQDGVDFLNAWDEYCSYRNHVAHNKLLDEHAFKMILNNVNLVEGILNDAIKRFSTSTISDEKRKEAQNLIIEFKLEKRMYEQAGVRVLSEIEIIEKVIWRLNKFSQQIMEELSRNDLEFNYGVNIEFPEEEFVTFCTIESKISNKIIRIHAMKKHINEGPGETSAFLVKATALFDYFIGEIDLLWTNGNAEWDSDGGRFTHKTYDSLYDKDLDTLADIIMDTIEKEFKNYVKLLEYRSSSTLRDGEDSPVCDDPCHKCGNITVSLEDYIFPVGKCATCGTQHNIRKCLICNKSSIIENGSNCETCTNLLSMPNLDV
;
A
#
# COMPACT_ATOMS: atom_id res chain seq x y z
N MET A 1 -5.38 -31.15 46.19
CA MET A 1 -4.74 -32.44 46.50
C MET A 1 -3.30 -32.50 45.97
N ILE A 2 -2.38 -33.04 46.75
CA ILE A 2 -1.00 -33.37 46.37
C ILE A 2 -0.75 -34.86 46.61
N ARG A 3 -0.11 -35.54 45.68
CA ARG A 3 0.20 -36.97 45.78
C ARG A 3 1.59 -37.28 45.23
N PHE A 4 2.42 -37.94 46.02
CA PHE A 4 3.72 -38.44 45.58
C PHE A 4 4.09 -39.73 46.29
N LEU A 5 5.05 -40.45 45.72
CA LEU A 5 5.54 -41.74 46.17
C LEU A 5 7.03 -41.63 46.46
N VAL A 6 7.48 -42.12 47.61
CA VAL A 6 8.91 -42.35 47.85
C VAL A 6 9.20 -43.84 47.85
N VAL A 7 10.32 -44.25 47.25
CA VAL A 7 10.67 -45.66 47.07
C VAL A 7 12.09 -45.96 47.52
N LYS A 8 12.29 -47.22 47.96
CA LYS A 8 13.55 -47.77 48.49
C LYS A 8 13.99 -46.98 49.73
N SER A 9 13.37 -47.34 50.85
CA SER A 9 13.73 -46.89 52.18
C SER A 9 15.08 -47.48 52.59
N THR A 10 15.89 -46.69 53.30
CA THR A 10 17.14 -47.14 53.96
C THR A 10 16.91 -47.59 55.40
N VAL A 11 15.67 -47.48 55.89
CA VAL A 11 15.27 -47.79 57.25
C VAL A 11 14.01 -48.67 57.24
N GLU A 12 13.80 -49.45 58.30
CA GLU A 12 12.55 -50.16 58.50
C GLU A 12 11.41 -49.16 58.74
N VAL A 13 10.29 -49.35 58.05
CA VAL A 13 9.15 -48.44 58.10
C VAL A 13 8.07 -49.10 58.95
N ASP A 14 8.01 -48.70 60.21
CA ASP A 14 7.04 -49.17 61.19
C ASP A 14 6.38 -47.99 61.92
N ASP A 15 5.47 -48.32 62.84
CA ASP A 15 4.81 -47.34 63.72
C ASP A 15 5.81 -46.46 64.49
N THR A 16 6.96 -47.04 64.87
CA THR A 16 8.04 -46.36 65.58
C THR A 16 8.69 -45.29 64.70
N TYR A 17 9.06 -45.63 63.47
CA TYR A 17 9.62 -44.71 62.49
C TYR A 17 8.66 -43.54 62.23
N ILE A 18 7.37 -43.83 62.03
CA ILE A 18 6.37 -42.79 61.76
C ILE A 18 6.19 -41.85 62.96
N LYS A 19 6.07 -42.38 64.18
CA LYS A 19 5.85 -41.57 65.40
C LYS A 19 7.11 -40.87 65.91
N GLN A 20 8.26 -41.54 65.90
CA GLN A 20 9.50 -41.01 66.48
C GLN A 20 10.36 -40.26 65.48
N THR A 21 10.27 -40.57 64.18
CA THR A 21 11.06 -39.91 63.14
C THR A 21 10.24 -38.89 62.39
N ILE A 22 9.16 -39.30 61.73
CA ILE A 22 8.37 -38.40 60.87
C ILE A 22 7.61 -37.36 61.69
N LEU A 23 6.78 -37.79 62.64
CA LEU A 23 5.97 -36.90 63.47
C LEU A 23 6.84 -35.95 64.33
N ALA A 24 7.91 -36.46 64.95
CA ALA A 24 8.84 -35.62 65.71
C ALA A 24 9.55 -34.60 64.82
N SER A 25 9.99 -35.00 63.62
CA SER A 25 10.62 -34.09 62.66
C SER A 25 9.65 -33.04 62.15
N LEU A 26 8.38 -33.37 61.90
CA LEU A 26 7.37 -32.39 61.49
C LEU A 26 7.08 -31.34 62.58
N ASN A 27 7.17 -31.74 63.86
CA ASN A 27 6.91 -30.90 65.03
C ASN A 27 8.14 -30.10 65.53
N THR A 28 9.27 -30.12 64.83
CA THR A 28 10.41 -29.26 65.20
C THR A 28 10.05 -27.78 65.03
N ASN A 29 10.52 -26.93 65.95
CA ASN A 29 10.12 -25.52 66.01
C ASN A 29 10.40 -24.75 64.71
N ASP A 30 11.43 -25.14 63.97
CA ASP A 30 11.90 -24.50 62.74
C ASP A 30 10.99 -24.76 61.54
N ASN A 31 10.18 -25.83 61.58
CA ASN A 31 9.35 -26.25 60.44
C ASN A 31 8.03 -25.48 60.33
N GLY A 32 7.65 -24.74 61.39
CA GLY A 32 6.46 -23.88 61.37
C GLY A 32 5.13 -24.62 61.18
N ILE A 33 5.09 -25.93 61.47
CA ILE A 33 3.93 -26.80 61.37
C ILE A 33 3.80 -27.57 62.69
N SER A 34 2.56 -27.77 63.14
CA SER A 34 2.22 -28.71 64.21
C SER A 34 1.46 -29.89 63.59
N ALA A 35 1.98 -31.09 63.74
CA ALA A 35 1.43 -32.31 63.19
C ALA A 35 0.91 -33.21 64.33
N MET A 36 -0.28 -33.78 64.14
CA MET A 36 -0.88 -34.76 65.05
C MET A 36 -1.42 -35.94 64.24
N ILE A 37 -1.12 -37.17 64.66
CA ILE A 37 -1.79 -38.36 64.12
C ILE A 37 -3.18 -38.43 64.74
N TYR A 38 -4.22 -38.46 63.91
CA TYR A 38 -5.61 -38.56 64.38
C TYR A 38 -6.24 -39.92 64.06
N ASP A 39 -5.66 -40.67 63.14
CA ASP A 39 -6.06 -42.03 62.81
C ASP A 39 -4.84 -42.85 62.33
N SER A 40 -4.82 -44.14 62.63
CA SER A 40 -3.75 -45.06 62.24
C SER A 40 -4.31 -46.47 62.13
N SER A 41 -4.04 -47.13 61.00
CA SER A 41 -4.37 -48.53 60.74
C SER A 41 -3.13 -49.29 60.27
N GLU A 42 -3.28 -50.58 59.94
CA GLU A 42 -2.15 -51.39 59.49
C GLU A 42 -1.55 -50.80 58.20
N ASN A 43 -0.29 -50.33 58.29
CA ASN A 43 0.46 -49.68 57.21
C ASN A 43 -0.11 -48.34 56.70
N GLU A 44 -1.03 -47.70 57.42
CA GLU A 44 -1.57 -46.39 57.04
C GLU A 44 -1.64 -45.42 58.24
N TRP A 45 -1.19 -44.19 58.05
CA TRP A 45 -1.16 -43.16 59.08
C TRP A 45 -1.73 -41.83 58.57
N SER A 46 -2.71 -41.31 59.29
CA SER A 46 -3.42 -40.08 58.95
C SER A 46 -3.12 -38.96 59.94
N PHE A 47 -2.64 -37.85 59.39
CA PHE A 47 -2.12 -36.70 60.09
C PHE A 47 -2.98 -35.48 59.85
N ARG A 48 -3.18 -34.71 60.91
CA ARG A 48 -3.66 -33.33 60.85
C ARG A 48 -2.46 -32.41 60.99
N LEU A 49 -2.20 -31.62 59.96
CA LEU A 49 -1.13 -30.63 59.90
C LEU A 49 -1.72 -29.24 60.11
N ILE A 50 -1.27 -28.53 61.12
CA ILE A 50 -1.69 -27.16 61.46
C ILE A 50 -0.49 -26.26 61.20
N SER A 51 -0.55 -25.43 60.15
CA SER A 51 0.48 -24.43 59.93
C SER A 51 0.39 -23.34 61.00
N LYS A 52 1.53 -22.84 61.49
CA LYS A 52 1.58 -21.66 62.38
C LYS A 52 0.93 -20.43 61.75
N ARG A 53 0.81 -20.41 60.40
CA ARG A 53 0.15 -19.34 59.63
C ARG A 53 -1.37 -19.49 59.54
N GLY A 54 -1.96 -20.53 60.16
CA GLY A 54 -3.42 -20.72 60.25
C GLY A 54 -4.02 -21.89 59.46
N PRO A 55 -3.60 -22.21 58.22
CA PRO A 55 -4.28 -23.24 57.43
C PRO A 55 -4.03 -24.65 57.97
N ILE A 56 -5.02 -25.52 57.72
CA ILE A 56 -5.03 -26.91 58.18
C ILE A 56 -5.04 -27.83 56.96
N TYR A 57 -4.12 -28.79 56.95
CA TYR A 57 -4.00 -29.81 55.93
C TYR A 57 -4.15 -31.19 56.55
N PHE A 58 -4.57 -32.15 55.74
CA PHE A 58 -4.67 -33.55 56.09
C PHE A 58 -3.66 -34.31 55.25
N MET A 59 -2.80 -35.11 55.89
CA MET A 59 -1.82 -35.93 55.20
C MET A 59 -2.07 -37.40 55.53
N THR A 60 -2.05 -38.26 54.53
CA THR A 60 -2.11 -39.70 54.70
C THR A 60 -0.84 -40.33 54.14
N LEU A 61 -0.22 -41.18 54.94
CA LEU A 61 0.93 -42.00 54.58
C LEU A 61 0.46 -43.44 54.48
N ALA A 62 0.64 -44.09 53.32
CA ALA A 62 0.30 -45.50 53.13
C ALA A 62 1.55 -46.27 52.67
N PHE A 63 1.96 -47.26 53.46
CA PHE A 63 3.14 -48.07 53.20
C PHE A 63 2.77 -49.35 52.44
N ASN A 64 3.58 -49.67 51.44
CA ASN A 64 3.52 -50.91 50.70
C ASN A 64 4.95 -51.42 50.44
N SER A 65 5.08 -52.70 50.09
CA SER A 65 6.37 -53.26 49.68
C SER A 65 6.21 -54.18 48.46
N TYR A 66 7.21 -54.18 47.59
CA TYR A 66 7.30 -55.08 46.44
C TYR A 66 8.76 -55.48 46.26
N ASP A 67 9.06 -56.78 46.12
CA ASP A 67 10.44 -57.31 46.02
C ASP A 67 11.39 -56.76 47.10
N GLN A 68 10.93 -56.73 48.37
CA GLN A 68 11.68 -56.20 49.52
C GLN A 68 12.04 -54.71 49.44
N LEU A 69 11.52 -53.98 48.45
CA LEU A 69 11.63 -52.53 48.36
C LEU A 69 10.39 -51.88 48.96
N GLY A 70 10.59 -51.15 50.06
CA GLY A 70 9.55 -50.32 50.67
C GLY A 70 9.13 -49.18 49.74
N GLN A 71 7.85 -48.83 49.81
CA GLN A 71 7.20 -47.75 49.08
C GLN A 71 6.25 -47.01 50.02
N LEU A 72 6.31 -45.69 50.07
CA LEU A 72 5.42 -44.88 50.90
C LEU A 72 4.69 -43.87 50.03
N VAL A 73 3.37 -44.04 49.92
CA VAL A 73 2.47 -43.10 49.24
C VAL A 73 2.13 -41.99 50.21
N VAL A 74 2.31 -40.75 49.77
CA VAL A 74 1.99 -39.53 50.52
C VAL A 74 0.85 -38.83 49.80
N ASN A 75 -0.28 -38.64 50.48
CA ASN A 75 -1.38 -37.79 50.05
C ASN A 75 -1.47 -36.58 50.97
N ILE A 76 -1.66 -35.38 50.43
CA ILE A 76 -1.88 -34.16 51.21
C ILE A 76 -3.08 -33.40 50.63
N ASP A 77 -4.09 -33.17 51.47
CA ASP A 77 -5.32 -32.48 51.13
C ASP A 77 -5.49 -31.21 51.97
N ALA A 78 -5.87 -30.12 51.31
CA ALA A 78 -6.23 -28.89 51.98
C ALA A 78 -7.67 -28.95 52.45
N LYS A 79 -7.95 -28.42 53.64
CA LYS A 79 -9.31 -28.36 54.19
C LYS A 79 -10.28 -27.54 53.32
N LYS A 80 -9.76 -26.58 52.55
CA LYS A 80 -10.54 -25.71 51.67
C LYS A 80 -9.94 -25.77 50.28
N GLU A 81 -10.77 -26.01 49.27
CA GLU A 81 -10.40 -25.76 47.88
C GLU A 81 -10.28 -24.24 47.71
N THR A 82 -9.05 -23.74 47.65
CA THR A 82 -8.77 -22.38 47.19
C THR A 82 -8.68 -22.41 45.67
N THR A 83 -9.09 -21.35 44.99
CA THR A 83 -8.78 -21.15 43.56
C THR A 83 -7.33 -20.69 43.38
N ASP A 84 -6.83 -19.92 44.35
CA ASP A 84 -5.53 -19.29 44.31
C ASP A 84 -4.41 -20.22 44.77
N PHE A 85 -3.17 -19.88 44.40
CA PHE A 85 -1.97 -20.62 44.79
C PHE A 85 -1.76 -20.58 46.30
N ASP A 86 -1.79 -21.76 46.93
CA ASP A 86 -1.52 -21.91 48.35
C ASP A 86 -0.01 -22.04 48.62
N GLU A 87 0.64 -20.91 48.93
CA GLU A 87 2.07 -20.85 49.27
C GLU A 87 2.42 -21.77 50.45
N GLU A 88 1.52 -21.89 51.43
CA GLU A 88 1.76 -22.71 52.60
C GLU A 88 1.67 -24.20 52.28
N LEU A 89 0.71 -24.63 51.47
CA LEU A 89 0.64 -26.01 50.97
C LEU A 89 1.88 -26.36 50.15
N HIS A 90 2.37 -25.43 49.31
CA HIS A 90 3.60 -25.61 48.55
C HIS A 90 4.81 -25.77 49.49
N ARG A 91 4.92 -24.94 50.52
CA ARG A 91 5.99 -25.06 51.53
C ARG A 91 5.90 -26.41 52.26
N VAL A 92 4.70 -26.80 52.69
CA VAL A 92 4.44 -28.05 53.43
C VAL A 92 4.80 -29.28 52.58
N LYS A 93 4.36 -29.35 51.31
CA LYS A 93 4.65 -30.51 50.45
C LYS A 93 6.15 -30.65 50.15
N VAL A 94 6.86 -29.54 49.93
CA VAL A 94 8.31 -29.54 49.71
C VAL A 94 9.06 -29.96 50.98
N LEU A 95 8.62 -29.48 52.15
CA LEU A 95 9.18 -29.86 53.45
C LEU A 95 9.04 -31.37 53.70
N ILE A 96 7.84 -31.92 53.52
CA ILE A 96 7.58 -33.35 53.70
C ILE A 96 8.42 -34.18 52.72
N LYS A 97 8.47 -33.78 51.44
CA LYS A 97 9.35 -34.44 50.46
C LYS A 97 10.80 -34.42 50.92
N ASN A 98 11.35 -33.27 51.27
CA ASN A 98 12.75 -33.14 51.69
C ASN A 98 13.07 -33.95 52.95
N LEU A 99 12.11 -34.03 53.89
CA LEU A 99 12.23 -34.84 55.09
C LEU A 99 12.31 -36.33 54.75
N LEU A 100 11.40 -36.82 53.90
CA LEU A 100 11.39 -38.22 53.46
C LEU A 100 12.66 -38.56 52.66
N MET A 101 13.13 -37.69 51.78
CA MET A 101 14.35 -37.93 50.99
C MET A 101 15.63 -38.09 51.82
N LYS A 102 15.62 -37.83 53.14
CA LYS A 102 16.73 -38.19 54.05
C LYS A 102 16.89 -39.70 54.27
N THR A 103 15.79 -40.45 54.16
CA THR A 103 15.72 -41.89 54.46
C THR A 103 15.22 -42.72 53.28
N TRP A 104 14.93 -42.07 52.15
CA TRP A 104 14.40 -42.68 50.94
C TRP A 104 15.19 -42.24 49.71
N SER A 105 15.40 -43.15 48.76
CA SER A 105 16.33 -42.91 47.65
C SER A 105 15.74 -42.20 46.42
N LYS A 106 14.43 -42.35 46.16
CA LYS A 106 13.76 -41.78 44.99
C LYS A 106 12.39 -41.25 45.37
N CYS A 107 11.96 -40.18 44.70
CA CYS A 107 10.63 -39.60 44.80
C CYS A 107 9.99 -39.51 43.41
N VAL A 108 8.75 -39.97 43.29
CA VAL A 108 7.93 -39.93 42.08
C VAL A 108 6.69 -39.09 42.40
N TRP A 109 6.58 -37.93 41.77
CA TRP A 109 5.38 -37.09 41.90
C TRP A 109 4.27 -37.66 41.04
N LEU A 110 3.10 -37.91 41.63
CA LEU A 110 1.98 -38.55 40.94
C LEU A 110 0.93 -37.53 40.53
N PHE A 111 0.62 -36.58 41.42
CA PHE A 111 -0.37 -35.55 41.17
C PHE A 111 -0.09 -34.30 42.00
N ASP A 112 -0.23 -33.13 41.39
CA ASP A 112 -0.09 -31.85 42.07
C ASP A 112 -1.09 -30.86 41.51
N GLU A 113 -2.16 -30.62 42.25
CA GLU A 113 -3.23 -29.76 41.76
C GLU A 113 -2.76 -28.31 41.54
N GLN A 114 -1.86 -27.78 42.37
CA GLN A 114 -1.33 -26.43 42.20
C GLN A 114 -0.50 -26.31 40.93
N SER A 115 0.38 -27.30 40.68
CA SER A 115 1.17 -27.37 39.44
C SER A 115 0.30 -27.55 38.21
N ASN A 116 -0.75 -28.38 38.29
CA ASN A 116 -1.67 -28.61 37.17
C ASN A 116 -2.42 -27.35 36.78
N ARG A 117 -2.90 -26.57 37.76
CA ARG A 117 -3.57 -25.29 37.49
C ARG A 117 -2.64 -24.29 36.82
N PHE A 118 -1.37 -24.24 37.23
CA PHE A 118 -0.36 -23.42 36.53
C PHE A 118 -0.18 -23.89 35.08
N ALA A 119 -0.08 -25.19 34.84
CA ALA A 119 0.02 -25.73 33.49
C ALA A 119 -1.21 -25.36 32.65
N GLU A 120 -2.42 -25.58 33.15
CA GLU A 120 -3.69 -25.24 32.48
C GLU A 120 -3.77 -23.77 32.07
N GLN A 121 -3.37 -22.85 32.96
CA GLN A 121 -3.33 -21.43 32.66
C GLN A 121 -2.31 -21.09 31.57
N LEU A 122 -1.11 -21.69 31.63
CA LEU A 122 -0.06 -21.47 30.64
C LEU A 122 -0.42 -22.05 29.27
N TYR A 123 -1.05 -23.22 29.22
CA TYR A 123 -1.46 -23.86 27.96
C TYR A 123 -2.30 -22.94 27.08
N GLY A 124 -3.32 -22.29 27.65
CA GLY A 124 -4.19 -21.39 26.89
C GLY A 124 -3.43 -20.19 26.30
N ARG A 125 -2.54 -19.59 27.09
CA ARG A 125 -1.71 -18.46 26.64
C ARG A 125 -0.68 -18.88 25.60
N MET A 126 -0.03 -20.03 25.79
CA MET A 126 0.90 -20.58 24.82
C MET A 126 0.20 -20.88 23.50
N TYR A 127 -0.92 -21.60 23.52
CA TYR A 127 -1.71 -21.87 22.33
C TYR A 127 -2.05 -20.60 21.53
N HIS A 128 -2.42 -19.51 22.23
CA HIS A 128 -2.68 -18.24 21.60
C HIS A 128 -1.44 -17.67 20.89
N VAL A 129 -0.30 -17.58 21.59
CA VAL A 129 0.96 -17.03 21.05
C VAL A 129 1.49 -17.85 19.88
N GLU A 130 1.38 -19.17 19.93
CA GLU A 130 1.76 -20.05 18.83
C GLU A 130 0.95 -19.75 17.56
N ASN A 131 -0.37 -19.64 17.69
CA ASN A 131 -1.24 -19.31 16.56
C ASN A 131 -1.02 -17.87 16.06
N LEU A 132 -0.65 -16.95 16.95
CA LEU A 132 -0.30 -15.59 16.58
C LEU A 132 0.93 -15.58 15.65
N LEU A 133 1.97 -16.35 15.97
CA LEU A 133 3.14 -16.48 15.09
C LEU A 133 2.77 -17.13 13.74
N ARG A 134 1.95 -18.19 13.74
CA ARG A 134 1.48 -18.84 12.50
C ARG A 134 0.74 -17.85 11.61
N SER A 135 -0.17 -17.08 12.20
CA SER A 135 -0.92 -16.04 11.49
C SER A 135 0.01 -14.97 10.91
N PHE A 136 0.98 -14.51 11.70
CA PHE A 136 1.95 -13.52 11.26
C PHE A 136 2.81 -14.01 10.09
N ILE A 137 3.37 -15.23 10.17
CA ILE A 137 4.14 -15.85 9.08
C ILE A 137 3.28 -15.94 7.82
N ASN A 138 2.06 -16.49 7.91
CA ASN A 138 1.15 -16.57 6.77
C ASN A 138 0.90 -15.21 6.13
N HIS A 139 0.61 -14.20 6.94
CA HIS A 139 0.25 -12.88 6.46
C HIS A 139 1.43 -12.18 5.74
N ILE A 140 2.64 -12.27 6.31
CA ILE A 140 3.85 -11.74 5.68
C ILE A 140 4.15 -12.46 4.37
N MET A 141 4.14 -13.79 4.39
CA MET A 141 4.57 -14.59 3.24
C MET A 141 3.61 -14.43 2.06
N ILE A 142 2.30 -14.43 2.31
CA ILE A 142 1.29 -14.21 1.26
C ILE A 142 1.40 -12.81 0.66
N THR A 143 1.56 -11.78 1.50
CA THR A 143 1.58 -10.38 1.03
C THR A 143 2.88 -10.03 0.29
N SER A 144 4.02 -10.55 0.76
CA SER A 144 5.33 -10.24 0.19
C SER A 144 5.67 -11.14 -1.01
N ILE A 145 5.36 -12.44 -0.95
CA ILE A 145 5.81 -13.44 -1.93
C ILE A 145 4.65 -13.96 -2.81
N GLY A 146 3.42 -13.94 -2.30
CA GLY A 146 2.23 -14.46 -2.97
C GLY A 146 1.80 -15.84 -2.46
N ILE A 147 0.72 -16.37 -3.02
CA ILE A 147 0.04 -17.59 -2.52
C ILE A 147 0.92 -18.85 -2.64
N GLU A 148 1.81 -18.90 -3.63
CA GLU A 148 2.71 -20.03 -3.87
C GLU A 148 3.96 -20.04 -2.97
N TRP A 149 4.03 -19.19 -1.95
CA TRP A 149 5.20 -19.07 -1.08
C TRP A 149 5.57 -20.41 -0.40
N TRP A 150 4.57 -21.23 -0.04
CA TRP A 150 4.81 -22.54 0.56
C TRP A 150 5.65 -23.42 -0.36
N GLU A 151 5.35 -23.39 -1.67
CA GLU A 151 6.08 -24.20 -2.64
C GLU A 151 7.44 -23.64 -3.00
N LYS A 152 7.62 -22.31 -2.97
CA LYS A 152 8.86 -21.68 -3.40
C LYS A 152 9.90 -21.55 -2.28
N MET A 153 9.45 -21.38 -1.04
CA MET A 153 10.30 -20.85 0.03
C MET A 153 10.49 -21.80 1.22
N VAL A 154 9.68 -22.84 1.36
CA VAL A 154 9.73 -23.71 2.55
C VAL A 154 10.73 -24.86 2.35
N PRO A 155 11.55 -25.19 3.37
CA PRO A 155 12.46 -26.33 3.32
C PRO A 155 11.76 -27.64 2.94
N LEU A 156 12.38 -28.42 2.04
CA LEU A 156 11.82 -29.70 1.57
C LEU A 156 11.49 -30.66 2.73
N ARG A 157 12.31 -30.68 3.80
CA ARG A 157 12.07 -31.49 5.00
C ARG A 157 10.68 -31.23 5.61
N LEU A 158 10.27 -29.96 5.71
CA LEU A 158 9.00 -29.58 6.32
C LEU A 158 7.82 -29.89 5.39
N LYS A 159 8.01 -29.75 4.08
CA LYS A 159 7.00 -30.19 3.09
C LYS A 159 6.71 -31.68 3.18
N THR A 160 7.76 -32.51 3.22
CA THR A 160 7.59 -33.97 3.36
C THR A 160 6.88 -34.35 4.66
N GLN A 161 7.19 -33.66 5.77
CA GLN A 161 6.50 -33.87 7.04
C GLN A 161 5.02 -33.48 6.95
N TYR A 162 4.70 -32.36 6.31
CA TYR A 162 3.32 -31.94 6.06
C TYR A 162 2.57 -32.99 5.21
N ASP A 163 3.14 -33.44 4.10
CA ASP A 163 2.51 -34.40 3.20
C ASP A 163 2.20 -35.73 3.90
N ALA A 164 3.06 -36.17 4.82
CA ALA A 164 2.83 -37.36 5.63
C ALA A 164 1.67 -37.18 6.63
N ARG A 165 1.45 -35.96 7.15
CA ARG A 165 0.44 -35.67 8.18
C ARG A 165 -0.92 -35.24 7.61
N LYS A 166 -0.94 -34.57 6.44
CA LYS A 166 -2.12 -34.00 5.76
C LYS A 166 -3.32 -34.94 5.63
N PRO A 167 -3.16 -36.23 5.23
CA PRO A 167 -4.32 -37.12 5.06
C PRO A 167 -5.09 -37.35 6.37
N SER A 168 -4.40 -37.33 7.51
CA SER A 168 -5.01 -37.55 8.83
C SER A 168 -5.82 -36.35 9.28
N TYR A 169 -5.30 -35.14 9.09
CA TYR A 169 -6.00 -33.90 9.49
C TYR A 169 -7.24 -33.64 8.65
N LYS A 170 -7.14 -33.70 7.31
CA LYS A 170 -8.28 -33.42 6.41
C LYS A 170 -9.40 -34.48 6.46
N ARG A 171 -9.15 -35.64 7.07
CA ARG A 171 -10.18 -36.67 7.32
C ARG A 171 -11.15 -36.26 8.43
N VAL A 172 -10.66 -35.58 9.47
CA VAL A 172 -11.45 -35.22 10.66
C VAL A 172 -12.30 -33.97 10.41
N THR A 173 -11.76 -32.99 9.68
CA THR A 173 -12.40 -31.67 9.48
C THR A 173 -13.03 -31.55 8.08
N LYS A 174 -14.20 -32.17 7.89
CA LYS A 174 -14.89 -32.20 6.58
C LYS A 174 -15.20 -30.81 6.01
N ASP A 175 -15.60 -29.87 6.87
CA ASP A 175 -16.02 -28.52 6.47
C ASP A 175 -14.85 -27.60 6.13
N PHE A 176 -13.62 -27.95 6.53
CA PHE A 176 -12.40 -27.16 6.29
C PHE A 176 -11.43 -27.84 5.32
N ARG A 177 -11.89 -28.81 4.51
CA ARG A 177 -11.03 -29.53 3.55
C ARG A 177 -10.36 -28.62 2.53
N ASN A 178 -11.03 -27.52 2.17
CA ASN A 178 -10.59 -26.49 1.25
C ASN A 178 -9.74 -25.39 1.90
N VAL A 179 -9.46 -25.47 3.20
CA VAL A 179 -8.55 -24.56 3.90
C VAL A 179 -7.14 -25.11 3.81
N GLU A 180 -6.18 -24.22 3.55
CA GLU A 180 -4.77 -24.57 3.66
C GLU A 180 -4.31 -24.52 5.11
N ASP A 181 -3.78 -25.65 5.57
CA ASP A 181 -3.43 -25.92 6.96
C ASP A 181 -1.92 -26.15 7.14
N PHE A 182 -1.11 -25.70 6.18
CA PHE A 182 0.34 -25.95 6.13
C PHE A 182 1.03 -25.62 7.46
N LEU A 183 0.88 -24.39 7.94
CA LEU A 183 1.48 -23.96 9.20
C LEU A 183 0.83 -24.60 10.42
N LEU A 184 -0.43 -25.04 10.37
CA LEU A 184 -1.08 -25.70 11.51
C LEU A 184 -0.51 -27.11 11.75
N ALA A 185 0.06 -27.72 10.72
CA ALA A 185 0.70 -29.04 10.80
C ALA A 185 2.20 -28.99 11.12
N VAL A 186 2.79 -27.79 11.17
CA VAL A 186 4.21 -27.57 11.50
C VAL A 186 4.39 -27.46 13.00
N ASP A 187 5.31 -28.24 13.57
CA ASP A 187 5.61 -28.17 15.01
C ASP A 187 6.14 -26.77 15.39
N THR A 188 5.81 -26.30 16.60
CA THR A 188 6.13 -24.93 17.09
C THR A 188 7.61 -24.57 16.92
N ASP A 189 8.49 -25.52 17.21
CA ASP A 189 9.94 -25.35 17.14
C ASP A 189 10.41 -25.13 15.67
N HIS A 190 9.70 -25.70 14.69
CA HIS A 190 10.02 -25.57 13.26
C HIS A 190 9.47 -24.30 12.62
N LEU A 191 8.68 -23.47 13.32
CA LEU A 191 8.26 -22.18 12.79
C LEU A 191 9.45 -21.23 12.58
N LYS A 192 10.42 -21.28 13.49
CA LYS A 192 11.68 -20.54 13.39
C LYS A 192 12.49 -20.97 12.17
N ASP A 193 12.51 -22.27 11.83
CA ASP A 193 13.19 -22.79 10.64
C ASP A 193 12.64 -22.16 9.36
N ILE A 194 11.33 -21.90 9.29
CA ILE A 194 10.70 -21.26 8.13
C ILE A 194 11.14 -19.80 8.04
N MET A 195 11.08 -19.07 9.16
CA MET A 195 11.41 -17.64 9.18
C MET A 195 12.89 -17.37 8.87
N THR A 196 13.77 -18.27 9.29
CA THR A 196 15.22 -18.14 9.12
C THR A 196 15.75 -18.88 7.89
N HIS A 197 14.86 -19.45 7.06
CA HIS A 197 15.31 -20.17 5.87
C HIS A 197 15.98 -19.24 4.86
N THR A 198 17.11 -19.70 4.32
CA THR A 198 17.79 -19.08 3.19
C THR A 198 17.56 -19.94 1.96
N THR A 199 16.85 -19.41 0.96
CA THR A 199 16.70 -20.09 -0.32
C THR A 199 18.02 -20.06 -1.07
N LYS A 200 18.33 -21.15 -1.76
CA LYS A 200 19.55 -21.29 -2.54
C LYS A 200 19.24 -21.48 -4.00
N LYS A 201 20.01 -20.80 -4.84
CA LYS A 201 19.98 -20.96 -6.29
C LYS A 201 21.20 -21.73 -6.74
N TRP A 202 20.98 -22.74 -7.58
CA TRP A 202 22.09 -23.44 -8.21
C TRP A 202 22.65 -22.61 -9.35
N ILE A 203 23.93 -22.26 -9.27
CA ILE A 203 24.66 -21.57 -10.32
C ILE A 203 25.73 -22.56 -10.80
N PRO A 204 25.44 -23.33 -11.86
CA PRO A 204 26.32 -24.41 -12.29
C PRO A 204 27.66 -23.84 -12.75
N THR A 205 28.73 -24.34 -12.14
CA THR A 205 30.10 -24.10 -12.59
C THR A 205 30.69 -25.41 -13.08
N TYR A 206 31.38 -25.37 -14.20
CA TYR A 206 32.07 -26.55 -14.69
C TYR A 206 33.12 -27.01 -13.67
N ASN A 207 33.19 -28.32 -13.41
CA ASN A 207 34.08 -28.92 -12.42
C ASN A 207 34.60 -30.27 -12.95
N ASP A 208 35.91 -30.32 -13.22
CA ASP A 208 36.60 -31.50 -13.76
C ASP A 208 36.46 -32.74 -12.86
N GLU A 209 36.38 -32.55 -11.54
CA GLU A 209 36.19 -33.65 -10.59
C GLU A 209 34.80 -34.28 -10.75
N ILE A 210 33.75 -33.47 -10.91
CA ILE A 210 32.38 -33.95 -11.14
C ILE A 210 32.33 -34.76 -12.45
N GLU A 211 32.91 -34.26 -13.53
CA GLU A 211 32.95 -34.99 -14.80
C GLU A 211 33.69 -36.32 -14.68
N SER A 212 34.86 -36.31 -14.04
CA SER A 212 35.66 -37.54 -13.83
C SER A 212 34.94 -38.59 -12.99
N LEU A 213 34.10 -38.17 -12.03
CA LEU A 213 33.32 -39.05 -11.16
C LEU A 213 32.10 -39.60 -11.92
N LEU A 214 31.44 -38.78 -12.73
CA LEU A 214 30.31 -39.20 -13.58
C LEU A 214 30.75 -40.22 -14.65
N GLN A 215 31.91 -40.00 -15.28
CA GLN A 215 32.46 -40.95 -16.26
C GLN A 215 32.87 -42.28 -15.63
N ARG A 216 33.31 -42.28 -14.36
CA ARG A 216 33.63 -43.51 -13.61
C ARG A 216 32.40 -44.31 -13.21
N GLY A 217 31.29 -43.64 -12.88
CA GLY A 217 29.98 -44.26 -12.69
C GLY A 217 29.84 -45.22 -11.51
N GLN A 218 30.67 -45.11 -10.46
CA GLN A 218 30.60 -45.99 -9.28
C GLN A 218 29.62 -45.45 -8.23
N GLN A 219 28.88 -46.34 -7.54
CA GLN A 219 27.87 -45.92 -6.54
C GLN A 219 28.44 -45.14 -5.34
N ASN A 220 29.67 -45.44 -4.93
CA ASN A 220 30.40 -44.73 -3.85
C ASN A 220 30.72 -43.28 -4.20
N ASP A 221 30.73 -42.90 -5.49
CA ASP A 221 31.01 -41.54 -5.94
C ASP A 221 29.80 -40.59 -5.78
N ASN A 222 28.58 -41.14 -5.66
CA ASN A 222 27.34 -40.37 -5.55
C ASN A 222 27.36 -39.36 -4.40
N GLY A 223 27.88 -39.76 -3.23
CA GLY A 223 27.98 -38.86 -2.07
C GLY A 223 28.91 -37.68 -2.33
N ARG A 224 30.01 -37.92 -3.04
CA ARG A 224 31.02 -36.90 -3.38
C ARG A 224 30.51 -35.96 -4.47
N ILE A 225 29.86 -36.48 -5.51
CA ILE A 225 29.17 -35.68 -6.54
C ILE A 225 28.13 -34.75 -5.90
N ILE A 226 27.27 -35.28 -5.02
CA ILE A 226 26.26 -34.46 -4.31
C ILE A 226 26.93 -33.35 -3.49
N SER A 227 28.05 -33.64 -2.82
CA SER A 227 28.77 -32.65 -2.03
C SER A 227 29.34 -31.51 -2.89
N LEU A 228 29.89 -31.85 -4.07
CA LEU A 228 30.43 -30.88 -5.03
C LEU A 228 29.31 -30.05 -5.65
N LEU A 229 28.18 -30.66 -6.03
CA LEU A 229 27.02 -29.92 -6.54
C LEU A 229 26.42 -28.99 -5.49
N LYS A 230 26.36 -29.42 -4.22
CA LYS A 230 25.90 -28.56 -3.10
C LYS A 230 26.81 -27.35 -2.90
N SER A 231 28.11 -27.47 -3.21
CA SER A 231 29.07 -26.35 -3.12
C SER A 231 28.82 -25.26 -4.16
N GLN A 232 28.11 -25.59 -5.25
CA GLN A 232 27.73 -24.65 -6.31
C GLN A 232 26.41 -23.91 -6.03
N LEU A 233 25.75 -24.22 -4.90
CA LEU A 233 24.56 -23.51 -4.46
C LEU A 233 24.98 -22.17 -3.83
N GLN A 234 24.44 -21.08 -4.36
CA GLN A 234 24.60 -19.74 -3.78
C GLN A 234 23.32 -19.33 -3.07
N ASP A 235 23.46 -18.55 -2.00
CA ASP A 235 22.34 -18.01 -1.26
C ASP A 235 21.63 -16.94 -2.11
N GLU A 236 20.33 -17.11 -2.34
CA GLU A 236 19.52 -16.22 -3.17
C GLU A 236 18.76 -15.21 -2.29
N ARG A 237 18.09 -15.69 -1.24
CA ARG A 237 17.30 -14.85 -0.36
C ARG A 237 17.25 -15.42 1.06
N ASN A 238 17.66 -14.63 2.04
CA ASN A 238 17.46 -14.92 3.45
C ASN A 238 16.11 -14.33 3.89
N LEU A 239 15.14 -15.18 4.28
CA LEU A 239 13.80 -14.72 4.64
C LEU A 239 13.79 -13.87 5.91
N TRP A 240 14.67 -14.16 6.87
CA TRP A 240 14.75 -13.40 8.12
C TRP A 240 15.16 -11.96 7.86
N ASP A 241 16.31 -11.76 7.22
CA ASP A 241 16.85 -10.43 6.95
C ASP A 241 15.96 -9.63 5.99
N THR A 242 15.31 -10.31 5.03
CA THR A 242 14.52 -9.62 4.00
C THR A 242 13.09 -9.32 4.39
N LEU A 243 12.46 -10.12 5.26
CA LEU A 243 11.02 -10.02 5.54
C LEU A 243 10.70 -9.83 7.04
N PHE A 244 11.33 -10.60 7.92
CA PHE A 244 10.90 -10.68 9.33
C PHE A 244 11.62 -9.69 10.25
N LYS A 245 12.92 -9.49 10.06
CA LYS A 245 13.79 -8.69 10.94
C LYS A 245 13.28 -7.27 11.13
N GLN A 246 12.89 -6.59 10.07
CA GLN A 246 12.37 -5.22 10.13
C GLN A 246 11.12 -5.06 11.02
N HIS A 247 10.33 -6.13 11.21
CA HIS A 247 9.11 -6.08 12.00
C HIS A 247 9.28 -6.63 13.42
N LEU A 248 10.31 -7.43 13.68
CA LEU A 248 10.51 -8.14 14.95
C LEU A 248 11.68 -7.61 15.80
N THR A 249 12.54 -6.73 15.25
CA THR A 249 13.79 -6.30 15.91
C THR A 249 13.81 -4.81 16.31
N GLU A 250 12.88 -3.99 15.82
CA GLU A 250 12.86 -2.55 16.17
C GLU A 250 12.13 -2.28 17.49
N ASN A 251 12.92 -1.89 18.49
CA ASN A 251 12.52 -1.61 19.87
C ASN A 251 11.80 -0.26 19.99
N ASN A 252 10.48 -0.29 20.18
CA ASN A 252 9.75 0.73 20.93
C ASN A 252 8.94 0.10 22.09
N LEU A 253 9.28 -1.12 22.51
CA LEU A 253 8.56 -1.86 23.55
C LEU A 253 8.97 -1.51 25.00
N LEU A 254 9.87 -0.54 25.19
CA LEU A 254 10.56 -0.37 26.48
C LEU A 254 10.11 0.81 27.36
N GLU A 255 9.24 1.73 26.94
CA GLU A 255 8.87 2.83 27.86
C GLU A 255 7.83 2.45 28.94
N GLU A 256 6.91 1.50 28.69
CA GLU A 256 5.91 1.11 29.70
C GLU A 256 6.24 -0.19 30.47
N ASN A 257 7.00 -1.10 29.86
CA ASN A 257 7.26 -2.43 30.42
C ASN A 257 8.50 -2.49 31.33
N GLU A 258 9.40 -1.50 31.26
CA GLU A 258 10.63 -1.44 32.06
C GLU A 258 10.41 -1.47 33.58
N ARG A 259 9.22 -1.07 34.05
CA ARG A 259 8.90 -1.11 35.49
C ARG A 259 8.42 -2.47 36.00
N LYS A 260 8.05 -3.41 35.12
CA LYS A 260 7.50 -4.73 35.53
C LYS A 260 8.47 -5.91 35.33
N PHE A 261 9.55 -5.75 34.57
CA PHE A 261 10.42 -6.87 34.16
C PHE A 261 11.90 -6.67 34.52
N ALA A 262 12.19 -6.10 35.69
CA ALA A 262 13.56 -5.79 36.13
C ALA A 262 14.46 -7.03 36.35
N THR A 263 13.94 -8.25 36.38
CA THR A 263 14.70 -9.47 36.67
C THR A 263 15.37 -10.15 35.48
N VAL A 264 15.19 -9.67 34.25
CA VAL A 264 15.87 -10.22 33.06
C VAL A 264 17.12 -9.40 32.69
N LYS A 265 17.42 -8.34 33.46
CA LYS A 265 18.38 -7.30 33.07
C LYS A 265 19.86 -7.69 33.20
N ASP A 266 20.19 -8.81 33.85
CA ASP A 266 21.60 -9.13 34.13
C ASP A 266 22.35 -9.84 32.98
N HIS A 267 21.68 -10.21 31.88
CA HIS A 267 22.32 -10.91 30.75
C HIS A 267 22.09 -10.28 29.36
N MET A 268 21.50 -9.09 29.26
CA MET A 268 21.19 -8.47 27.97
C MET A 268 21.64 -7.01 27.94
N GLU A 269 22.95 -6.79 27.82
CA GLU A 269 23.49 -5.49 27.43
C GLU A 269 23.82 -5.46 25.92
N GLN A 270 23.36 -4.37 25.29
CA GLN A 270 23.77 -3.73 24.03
C GLN A 270 22.97 -3.91 22.72
N ASP A 271 22.16 -4.95 22.50
CA ASP A 271 21.49 -5.13 21.18
C ASP A 271 19.99 -5.49 21.26
N GLY A 272 19.16 -4.70 21.96
CA GLY A 272 17.71 -4.89 21.93
C GLY A 272 17.21 -6.26 22.41
N VAL A 273 15.91 -6.54 22.21
CA VAL A 273 15.35 -7.88 22.48
C VAL A 273 15.49 -8.76 21.24
N ASP A 274 16.26 -9.86 21.33
CA ASP A 274 16.35 -10.87 20.26
C ASP A 274 15.13 -11.81 20.29
N PHE A 275 14.20 -11.60 19.36
CA PHE A 275 13.00 -12.44 19.19
C PHE A 275 13.35 -13.92 18.99
N LEU A 276 14.42 -14.25 18.27
CA LEU A 276 14.77 -15.64 17.96
C LEU A 276 15.20 -16.42 19.21
N ASN A 277 15.86 -15.75 20.16
CA ASN A 277 16.22 -16.34 21.45
C ASN A 277 15.00 -16.43 22.37
N ALA A 278 14.18 -15.39 22.42
CA ALA A 278 12.93 -15.41 23.19
C ALA A 278 11.99 -16.54 22.71
N TRP A 279 11.96 -16.80 21.41
CA TRP A 279 11.20 -17.90 20.81
C TRP A 279 11.79 -19.30 21.13
N ASP A 280 13.11 -19.46 21.18
CA ASP A 280 13.74 -20.72 21.57
C ASP A 280 13.41 -21.06 23.04
N GLU A 281 13.49 -20.07 23.93
CA GLU A 281 13.06 -20.22 25.32
C GLU A 281 11.57 -20.58 25.41
N TYR A 282 10.74 -19.88 24.64
CA TYR A 282 9.31 -20.17 24.55
C TYR A 282 9.05 -21.63 24.15
N CYS A 283 9.76 -22.16 23.15
CA CYS A 283 9.62 -23.55 22.71
C CYS A 283 10.01 -24.53 23.83
N SER A 284 11.10 -24.27 24.54
CA SER A 284 11.54 -25.06 25.70
C SER A 284 10.48 -25.08 26.80
N TYR A 285 9.93 -23.90 27.16
CA TYR A 285 8.88 -23.77 28.17
C TYR A 285 7.56 -24.41 27.73
N ARG A 286 7.18 -24.25 26.46
CA ARG A 286 6.00 -24.90 25.85
C ARG A 286 6.11 -26.41 25.98
N ASN A 287 7.27 -26.99 25.66
CA ASN A 287 7.52 -28.42 25.82
C ASN A 287 7.48 -28.85 27.30
N HIS A 288 7.93 -27.99 28.24
CA HIS A 288 7.84 -28.27 29.67
C HIS A 288 6.39 -28.36 30.15
N VAL A 289 5.54 -27.41 29.74
CA VAL A 289 4.10 -27.37 30.05
C VAL A 289 3.37 -28.52 29.35
N ALA A 290 3.62 -28.73 28.05
CA ALA A 290 3.01 -29.76 27.20
C ALA A 290 3.19 -31.20 27.74
N HIS A 291 4.30 -31.45 28.44
CA HIS A 291 4.60 -32.74 29.03
C HIS A 291 4.25 -32.82 30.52
N ASN A 292 3.43 -31.88 31.03
CA ASN A 292 2.93 -31.82 32.41
C ASN A 292 4.05 -31.94 33.45
N LYS A 293 5.22 -31.36 33.16
CA LYS A 293 6.32 -31.32 34.14
C LYS A 293 5.93 -30.37 35.27
N LEU A 294 6.45 -30.65 36.47
CA LEU A 294 6.11 -29.87 37.67
C LEU A 294 6.50 -28.40 37.52
N LEU A 295 5.63 -27.54 38.05
CA LEU A 295 5.75 -26.10 38.09
C LEU A 295 5.61 -25.61 39.53
N ASP A 296 6.59 -24.86 39.98
CA ASP A 296 6.45 -23.99 41.14
C ASP A 296 6.05 -22.58 40.68
N GLU A 297 5.77 -21.71 41.64
CA GLU A 297 5.35 -20.33 41.36
C GLU A 297 6.43 -19.53 40.61
N HIS A 298 7.70 -19.80 40.89
CA HIS A 298 8.82 -19.15 40.23
C HIS A 298 8.88 -19.52 38.75
N ALA A 299 8.84 -20.82 38.43
CA ALA A 299 8.78 -21.33 37.07
C ALA A 299 7.53 -20.81 36.34
N PHE A 300 6.37 -20.80 36.99
CA PHE A 300 5.16 -20.23 36.41
C PHE A 300 5.35 -18.77 35.99
N LYS A 301 5.87 -17.92 36.89
CA LYS A 301 6.13 -16.50 36.60
C LYS A 301 7.15 -16.31 35.49
N MET A 302 8.24 -17.08 35.50
CA MET A 302 9.26 -17.03 34.44
C MET A 302 8.66 -17.35 33.07
N ILE A 303 7.92 -18.45 32.97
CA ILE A 303 7.29 -18.87 31.71
C ILE A 303 6.27 -17.84 31.26
N LEU A 304 5.41 -17.36 32.17
CA LEU A 304 4.40 -16.35 31.86
C LEU A 304 5.04 -15.04 31.33
N ASN A 305 6.17 -14.62 31.90
CA ASN A 305 6.90 -13.45 31.43
C ASN A 305 7.43 -13.63 30.01
N ASN A 306 8.04 -14.78 29.70
CA ASN A 306 8.50 -15.08 28.35
C ASN A 306 7.31 -15.13 27.34
N VAL A 307 6.19 -15.76 27.72
CA VAL A 307 4.97 -15.79 26.90
C VAL A 307 4.46 -14.37 26.60
N ASN A 308 4.36 -13.51 27.63
CA ASN A 308 3.92 -12.12 27.45
C ASN A 308 4.89 -11.30 26.58
N LEU A 309 6.20 -11.53 26.71
CA LEU A 309 7.22 -10.86 25.90
C LEU A 309 7.05 -11.19 24.41
N VAL A 310 6.97 -12.49 24.08
CA VAL A 310 6.78 -12.96 22.71
C VAL A 310 5.45 -12.47 22.14
N GLU A 311 4.38 -12.54 22.93
CA GLU A 311 3.06 -12.01 22.57
C GLU A 311 3.09 -10.51 22.23
N GLY A 312 3.79 -9.71 23.05
CA GLY A 312 3.96 -8.28 22.83
C GLY A 312 4.69 -7.97 21.52
N ILE A 313 5.82 -8.64 21.28
CA ILE A 313 6.61 -8.47 20.05
C ILE A 313 5.77 -8.78 18.81
N LEU A 314 5.02 -9.90 18.82
CA LEU A 314 4.21 -10.33 17.69
C LEU A 314 3.04 -9.37 17.42
N ASN A 315 2.33 -8.92 18.45
CA ASN A 315 1.22 -7.98 18.28
C ASN A 315 1.70 -6.66 17.67
N ASP A 316 2.85 -6.15 18.09
CA ASP A 316 3.42 -4.93 17.51
C ASP A 316 3.92 -5.15 16.08
N ALA A 317 4.52 -6.31 15.80
CA ALA A 317 4.94 -6.67 14.46
C ALA A 317 3.74 -6.76 13.48
N ILE A 318 2.62 -7.36 13.91
CA ILE A 318 1.38 -7.42 13.14
C ILE A 318 0.84 -6.02 12.85
N LYS A 319 0.78 -5.14 13.86
CA LYS A 319 0.35 -3.74 13.68
C LYS A 319 1.24 -3.01 12.67
N ARG A 320 2.57 -3.07 12.84
CA ARG A 320 3.53 -2.45 11.92
C ARG A 320 3.39 -2.97 10.50
N PHE A 321 3.21 -4.28 10.33
CA PHE A 321 3.05 -4.86 9.00
C PHE A 321 1.80 -4.35 8.30
N SER A 322 0.68 -4.24 9.02
CA SER A 322 -0.59 -3.78 8.47
C SER A 322 -0.60 -2.33 7.97
N THR A 323 0.31 -1.48 8.46
CA THR A 323 0.35 -0.05 8.11
C THR A 323 1.40 0.32 7.06
N SER A 324 2.40 -0.53 6.80
CA SER A 324 3.62 -0.13 6.09
C SER A 324 3.96 -0.92 4.82
N THR A 325 3.27 -2.03 4.52
CA THR A 325 3.81 -2.99 3.55
C THR A 325 3.19 -2.89 2.16
N ILE A 326 4.05 -2.70 1.15
CA ILE A 326 3.79 -2.79 -0.29
C ILE A 326 4.35 -4.14 -0.78
N SER A 327 3.60 -4.89 -1.60
CA SER A 327 4.02 -6.21 -2.12
C SER A 327 5.29 -6.15 -2.99
N ASP A 328 6.01 -7.27 -3.14
CA ASP A 328 7.21 -7.34 -4.00
C ASP A 328 6.88 -7.00 -5.47
N GLU A 329 5.67 -7.31 -5.93
CA GLU A 329 5.16 -6.95 -7.26
C GLU A 329 5.09 -5.43 -7.44
N LYS A 330 4.41 -4.74 -6.53
CA LYS A 330 4.29 -3.27 -6.55
C LYS A 330 5.64 -2.58 -6.38
N ARG A 331 6.56 -3.17 -5.62
CA ARG A 331 7.95 -2.67 -5.52
C ARG A 331 8.71 -2.78 -6.84
N LYS A 332 8.58 -3.91 -7.55
CA LYS A 332 9.19 -4.09 -8.88
C LYS A 332 8.62 -3.11 -9.90
N GLU A 333 7.30 -2.90 -9.88
CA GLU A 333 6.63 -1.93 -10.75
C GLU A 333 7.16 -0.51 -10.52
N ALA A 334 7.24 -0.07 -9.26
CA ALA A 334 7.82 1.22 -8.89
C ALA A 334 9.31 1.35 -9.31
N GLN A 335 10.09 0.27 -9.19
CA GLN A 335 11.48 0.26 -9.65
C GLN A 335 11.60 0.37 -11.17
N ASN A 336 10.74 -0.31 -11.91
CA ASN A 336 10.70 -0.23 -13.37
C ASN A 336 10.38 1.19 -13.83
N LEU A 337 9.37 1.84 -13.23
CA LEU A 337 9.04 3.25 -13.51
C LEU A 337 10.22 4.20 -13.24
N ILE A 338 10.98 3.98 -12.15
CA ILE A 338 12.18 4.78 -11.86
C ILE A 338 13.28 4.54 -12.89
N ILE A 339 13.45 3.31 -13.39
CA ILE A 339 14.43 2.98 -14.42
C ILE A 339 14.06 3.65 -15.74
N GLU A 340 12.80 3.58 -16.14
CA GLU A 340 12.25 4.19 -17.35
C GLU A 340 12.45 5.71 -17.33
N PHE A 341 12.05 6.38 -16.25
CA PHE A 341 12.29 7.82 -16.07
C PHE A 341 13.78 8.20 -16.16
N LYS A 342 14.68 7.37 -15.61
CA LYS A 342 16.13 7.59 -15.71
C LYS A 342 16.64 7.41 -17.13
N LEU A 343 16.07 6.50 -17.90
CA LEU A 343 16.43 6.26 -19.31
C LEU A 343 15.99 7.44 -20.17
N GLU A 344 14.74 7.90 -20.04
CA GLU A 344 14.22 9.08 -20.76
C GLU A 344 15.07 10.33 -20.51
N LYS A 345 15.41 10.59 -19.24
CA LYS A 345 16.26 11.71 -18.87
C LYS A 345 17.64 11.65 -19.55
N ARG A 346 18.25 10.46 -19.61
CA ARG A 346 19.54 10.28 -20.31
C ARG A 346 19.42 10.47 -21.81
N MET A 347 18.34 9.99 -22.43
CA MET A 347 18.10 10.18 -23.87
C MET A 347 17.99 11.67 -24.20
N TYR A 348 17.27 12.45 -23.39
CA TYR A 348 17.19 13.89 -23.58
C TYR A 348 18.54 14.59 -23.37
N GLU A 349 19.25 14.30 -22.28
CA GLU A 349 20.53 14.95 -21.96
C GLU A 349 21.65 14.63 -22.98
N GLN A 350 21.65 13.43 -23.55
CA GLN A 350 22.73 12.95 -24.43
C GLN A 350 22.42 13.09 -25.92
N ALA A 351 21.18 12.80 -26.33
CA ALA A 351 20.76 12.79 -27.73
C ALA A 351 19.84 13.97 -28.09
N GLY A 352 19.31 14.70 -27.10
CA GLY A 352 18.43 15.86 -27.32
C GLY A 352 17.04 15.48 -27.83
N VAL A 353 16.62 14.24 -27.65
CA VAL A 353 15.32 13.73 -28.12
C VAL A 353 14.34 13.59 -26.96
N ARG A 354 13.05 13.82 -27.22
CA ARG A 354 11.97 13.56 -26.26
C ARG A 354 11.00 12.52 -26.81
N VAL A 355 10.62 11.58 -25.95
CA VAL A 355 9.49 10.68 -26.18
C VAL A 355 8.39 11.19 -25.28
N LEU A 356 7.27 11.63 -25.87
CA LEU A 356 6.15 12.18 -25.13
C LEU A 356 5.07 11.11 -24.94
N SER A 357 4.43 11.13 -23.77
CA SER A 357 3.19 10.38 -23.49
C SER A 357 1.99 10.94 -24.26
N GLU A 358 0.88 10.18 -24.33
CA GLU A 358 -0.36 10.60 -24.98
C GLU A 358 -0.85 11.97 -24.46
N ILE A 359 -0.81 12.16 -23.14
CA ILE A 359 -1.23 13.41 -22.49
C ILE A 359 -0.38 14.58 -22.99
N GLU A 360 0.94 14.42 -23.00
CA GLU A 360 1.86 15.47 -23.43
C GLU A 360 1.74 15.78 -24.94
N ILE A 361 1.51 14.76 -25.78
CA ILE A 361 1.25 14.94 -27.22
C ILE A 361 -0.03 15.76 -27.42
N ILE A 362 -1.09 15.42 -26.70
CA ILE A 362 -2.37 16.14 -26.76
C ILE A 362 -2.17 17.61 -26.35
N GLU A 363 -1.49 17.88 -25.24
CA GLU A 363 -1.20 19.25 -24.80
C GLU A 363 -0.45 20.07 -25.85
N LYS A 364 0.55 19.46 -26.52
CA LYS A 364 1.31 20.10 -27.60
C LYS A 364 0.43 20.46 -28.79
N VAL A 365 -0.47 19.56 -29.17
CA VAL A 365 -1.41 19.78 -30.28
C VAL A 365 -2.43 20.86 -29.94
N ILE A 366 -3.03 20.82 -28.76
CA ILE A 366 -3.97 21.85 -28.29
C ILE A 366 -3.31 23.23 -28.32
N TRP A 367 -2.07 23.33 -27.83
CA TRP A 367 -1.31 24.57 -27.86
C TRP A 367 -1.16 25.10 -29.30
N ARG A 368 -0.85 24.22 -30.27
CA ARG A 368 -0.71 24.63 -31.67
C ARG A 368 -2.03 25.06 -32.31
N LEU A 369 -3.14 24.36 -32.02
CA LEU A 369 -4.48 24.71 -32.52
C LEU A 369 -4.97 26.05 -31.95
N ASN A 370 -4.68 26.33 -30.69
CA ASN A 370 -4.96 27.63 -30.08
C ASN A 370 -4.17 28.75 -30.77
N LYS A 371 -2.88 28.53 -31.04
CA LYS A 371 -2.05 29.48 -31.80
C LYS A 371 -2.58 29.71 -33.22
N PHE A 372 -3.03 28.65 -33.89
CA PHE A 372 -3.65 28.73 -35.21
C PHE A 372 -4.93 29.58 -35.20
N SER A 373 -5.78 29.40 -34.18
CA SER A 373 -7.01 30.21 -34.02
C SER A 373 -6.69 31.70 -33.81
N GLN A 374 -5.66 31.99 -33.00
CA GLN A 374 -5.20 33.37 -32.77
C GLN A 374 -4.67 34.00 -34.05
N GLN A 375 -3.88 33.26 -34.84
CA GLN A 375 -3.36 33.74 -36.12
C GLN A 375 -4.48 34.18 -37.07
N ILE A 376 -5.52 33.35 -37.26
CA ILE A 376 -6.66 33.71 -38.13
C ILE A 376 -7.38 34.97 -37.64
N MET A 377 -7.56 35.11 -36.32
CA MET A 377 -8.19 36.28 -35.73
C MET A 377 -7.39 37.56 -36.01
N GLU A 378 -6.08 37.51 -35.75
CA GLU A 378 -5.17 38.64 -35.93
C GLU A 378 -5.08 39.06 -37.40
N GLU A 379 -4.97 38.10 -38.32
CA GLU A 379 -4.88 38.37 -39.76
C GLU A 379 -6.18 38.97 -40.33
N LEU A 380 -7.36 38.53 -39.86
CA LEU A 380 -8.63 39.09 -40.32
C LEU A 380 -8.88 40.49 -39.79
N SER A 381 -8.62 40.74 -38.50
CA SER A 381 -8.81 42.04 -37.83
C SER A 381 -10.12 42.77 -38.22
N ARG A 382 -11.24 42.02 -38.28
CA ARG A 382 -12.56 42.50 -38.72
C ARG A 382 -13.55 42.61 -37.56
N ASN A 383 -14.02 43.83 -37.27
CA ASN A 383 -14.96 44.09 -36.18
C ASN A 383 -16.38 43.55 -36.43
N ASP A 384 -16.72 43.28 -37.70
CA ASP A 384 -18.01 42.71 -38.10
C ASP A 384 -18.11 41.19 -37.91
N LEU A 385 -17.00 40.56 -37.52
CA LEU A 385 -16.92 39.15 -37.17
C LEU A 385 -16.90 38.96 -35.65
N GLU A 386 -17.41 37.83 -35.20
CA GLU A 386 -17.31 37.33 -33.84
C GLU A 386 -16.51 36.03 -33.85
N PHE A 387 -15.45 35.99 -33.04
CA PHE A 387 -14.55 34.84 -32.94
C PHE A 387 -14.75 34.17 -31.59
N ASN A 388 -15.17 32.91 -31.61
CA ASN A 388 -15.33 32.07 -30.44
C ASN A 388 -14.33 30.92 -30.54
N TYR A 389 -13.27 30.93 -29.74
CA TYR A 389 -12.29 29.85 -29.69
C TYR A 389 -12.14 29.35 -28.24
N GLY A 390 -12.13 28.03 -28.08
CA GLY A 390 -12.07 27.37 -26.77
C GLY A 390 -10.63 27.21 -26.31
N VAL A 391 -10.34 27.54 -25.04
CA VAL A 391 -9.01 27.32 -24.44
C VAL A 391 -8.79 25.86 -24.04
N ASN A 392 -9.88 25.12 -23.76
CA ASN A 392 -9.86 23.72 -23.36
C ASN A 392 -10.51 22.86 -24.45
N ILE A 393 -9.69 22.15 -25.20
CA ILE A 393 -10.12 21.17 -26.20
C ILE A 393 -9.96 19.80 -25.55
N GLU A 394 -11.05 19.04 -25.46
CA GLU A 394 -10.99 17.61 -25.13
C GLU A 394 -11.15 16.83 -26.43
N PHE A 395 -10.44 15.71 -26.57
CA PHE A 395 -10.53 14.86 -27.77
C PHE A 395 -11.21 13.54 -27.42
N PRO A 396 -12.53 13.40 -27.67
CA PRO A 396 -13.21 12.12 -27.61
C PRO A 396 -12.69 11.17 -28.69
N GLU A 397 -12.92 9.87 -28.51
CA GLU A 397 -12.56 8.88 -29.51
C GLU A 397 -13.39 9.04 -30.78
N GLU A 398 -12.72 9.10 -31.94
CA GLU A 398 -13.34 9.15 -33.27
C GLU A 398 -14.35 10.29 -33.51
N GLU A 399 -14.34 11.33 -32.69
CA GLU A 399 -15.25 12.47 -32.81
C GLU A 399 -14.53 13.78 -33.15
N PHE A 400 -15.18 14.59 -33.97
CA PHE A 400 -14.74 15.96 -34.25
C PHE A 400 -15.15 16.89 -33.13
N VAL A 401 -14.22 17.73 -32.71
CA VAL A 401 -14.45 18.78 -31.72
C VAL A 401 -14.22 20.14 -32.35
N THR A 402 -15.24 20.99 -32.29
CA THR A 402 -15.12 22.39 -32.72
C THR A 402 -14.30 23.19 -31.72
N PHE A 403 -13.15 23.70 -32.14
CA PHE A 403 -12.28 24.52 -31.28
C PHE A 403 -12.27 26.00 -31.65
N CYS A 404 -12.74 26.36 -32.84
CA CYS A 404 -12.86 27.75 -33.29
C CYS A 404 -14.12 27.92 -34.16
N THR A 405 -14.87 28.99 -33.90
CA THR A 405 -16.05 29.41 -34.68
C THR A 405 -15.92 30.88 -35.04
N ILE A 406 -16.19 31.20 -36.30
CA ILE A 406 -16.15 32.55 -36.87
C ILE A 406 -17.55 32.88 -37.37
N GLU A 407 -18.22 33.85 -36.77
CA GLU A 407 -19.60 34.22 -37.10
C GLU A 407 -19.68 35.65 -37.62
N SER A 408 -20.46 35.87 -38.67
CA SER A 408 -20.79 37.22 -39.12
C SER A 408 -21.91 37.81 -38.26
N LYS A 409 -21.68 38.98 -37.66
CA LYS A 409 -22.70 39.73 -36.90
C LYS A 409 -23.84 40.27 -37.76
N ILE A 410 -23.75 40.12 -39.09
CA ILE A 410 -24.60 40.80 -40.07
C ILE A 410 -25.32 39.82 -40.98
N SER A 411 -24.61 38.80 -41.46
CA SER A 411 -25.10 37.91 -42.54
C SER A 411 -25.53 36.52 -42.05
N ASN A 412 -25.49 36.26 -40.74
CA ASN A 412 -25.71 34.94 -40.12
C ASN A 412 -24.85 33.82 -40.72
N LYS A 413 -23.79 34.15 -41.46
CA LYS A 413 -22.82 33.18 -42.00
C LYS A 413 -21.86 32.76 -40.88
N ILE A 414 -21.53 31.47 -40.86
CA ILE A 414 -20.70 30.85 -39.83
C ILE A 414 -19.67 29.93 -40.50
N ILE A 415 -18.43 29.98 -40.02
CA ILE A 415 -17.38 28.99 -40.28
C ILE A 415 -17.01 28.32 -38.95
N ARG A 416 -16.90 27.00 -38.97
CA ARG A 416 -16.45 26.18 -37.83
C ARG A 416 -15.19 25.43 -38.20
N ILE A 417 -14.23 25.42 -37.28
CA ILE A 417 -12.99 24.67 -37.40
C ILE A 417 -12.99 23.58 -36.34
N HIS A 418 -12.81 22.36 -36.79
CA HIS A 418 -12.89 21.14 -36.00
C HIS A 418 -11.56 20.41 -36.00
N ALA A 419 -11.27 19.68 -34.94
CA ALA A 419 -10.15 18.77 -34.86
C ALA A 419 -10.61 17.40 -34.35
N MET A 420 -9.97 16.33 -34.81
CA MET A 420 -10.24 14.94 -34.40
C MET A 420 -8.94 14.19 -34.20
N LYS A 421 -8.87 13.41 -33.13
CA LYS A 421 -7.78 12.46 -32.88
C LYS A 421 -7.95 11.24 -33.80
N LYS A 422 -7.00 10.98 -34.73
CA LYS A 422 -7.02 9.77 -35.57
C LYS A 422 -6.40 8.59 -34.84
N HIS A 423 -5.16 8.75 -34.40
CA HIS A 423 -4.44 7.76 -33.59
C HIS A 423 -3.31 8.46 -32.81
N ILE A 424 -3.00 7.93 -31.63
CA ILE A 424 -1.87 8.34 -30.83
C ILE A 424 -0.97 7.14 -30.59
N ASN A 425 0.31 7.33 -30.88
CA ASN A 425 1.37 6.35 -30.72
C ASN A 425 2.45 6.98 -29.85
N GLU A 426 2.71 6.38 -28.69
CA GLU A 426 3.66 6.87 -27.68
C GLU A 426 5.09 6.34 -27.91
N GLY A 427 5.28 5.39 -28.82
CA GLY A 427 6.55 4.73 -29.01
C GLY A 427 7.66 5.64 -29.56
N PRO A 428 8.95 5.29 -29.32
CA PRO A 428 10.07 6.05 -29.85
C PRO A 428 10.09 6.06 -31.38
N GLY A 429 10.11 7.26 -31.98
CA GLY A 429 10.11 7.43 -33.43
C GLY A 429 8.75 7.22 -34.10
N GLU A 430 7.70 6.93 -33.33
CA GLU A 430 6.35 6.75 -33.87
C GLU A 430 5.67 8.09 -34.10
N THR A 431 4.70 8.09 -35.02
CA THR A 431 3.92 9.28 -35.40
C THR A 431 2.48 9.14 -34.92
N SER A 432 1.97 10.21 -34.32
CA SER A 432 0.58 10.44 -33.97
C SER A 432 -0.07 11.40 -34.96
N ALA A 433 -1.35 11.22 -35.27
CA ALA A 433 -2.04 12.02 -36.28
C ALA A 433 -3.37 12.60 -35.78
N PHE A 434 -3.60 13.86 -36.15
CA PHE A 434 -4.82 14.62 -35.88
C PHE A 434 -5.34 15.20 -37.19
N LEU A 435 -6.66 15.15 -37.40
CA LEU A 435 -7.31 15.72 -38.57
C LEU A 435 -7.93 17.06 -38.20
N VAL A 436 -7.58 18.12 -38.92
CA VAL A 436 -8.17 19.46 -38.74
C VAL A 436 -9.02 19.77 -39.96
N LYS A 437 -10.27 20.20 -39.75
CA LYS A 437 -11.27 20.40 -40.81
C LYS A 437 -12.03 21.70 -40.62
N ALA A 438 -12.21 22.47 -41.69
CA ALA A 438 -13.04 23.67 -41.72
C ALA A 438 -14.34 23.44 -42.51
N THR A 439 -15.44 23.94 -41.99
CA THR A 439 -16.78 23.84 -42.58
C THR A 439 -17.57 25.13 -42.45
N ALA A 440 -18.39 25.47 -43.44
CA ALA A 440 -19.35 26.56 -43.35
C ALA A 440 -20.71 26.08 -42.80
N LEU A 441 -21.71 26.96 -42.82
CA LEU A 441 -23.08 26.67 -42.41
C LEU A 441 -23.66 25.47 -43.18
N PHE A 442 -24.43 24.61 -42.48
CA PHE A 442 -24.88 23.29 -42.98
C PHE A 442 -23.75 22.31 -43.31
N ASP A 443 -22.61 22.41 -42.64
CA ASP A 443 -21.44 21.54 -42.76
C ASP A 443 -20.84 21.47 -44.18
N TYR A 444 -21.02 22.54 -44.96
CA TYR A 444 -20.41 22.66 -46.27
C TYR A 444 -18.88 22.68 -46.14
N PHE A 445 -18.20 21.78 -46.86
CA PHE A 445 -16.77 21.58 -46.75
C PHE A 445 -15.96 22.76 -47.29
N ILE A 446 -14.99 23.23 -46.51
CA ILE A 446 -14.03 24.28 -46.91
C ILE A 446 -12.65 23.66 -47.20
N GLY A 447 -12.14 22.87 -46.26
CA GLY A 447 -10.82 22.24 -46.37
C GLY A 447 -10.50 21.35 -45.18
N GLU A 448 -9.50 20.48 -45.33
CA GLU A 448 -8.98 19.64 -44.25
C GLU A 448 -7.48 19.38 -44.43
N ILE A 449 -6.77 19.18 -43.32
CA ILE A 449 -5.32 18.91 -43.27
C ILE A 449 -5.00 17.94 -42.13
N ASP A 450 -3.90 17.20 -42.25
CA ASP A 450 -3.37 16.35 -41.19
C ASP A 450 -2.26 17.06 -40.42
N LEU A 451 -2.39 17.08 -39.10
CA LEU A 451 -1.39 17.55 -38.16
C LEU A 451 -0.69 16.33 -37.55
N LEU A 452 0.62 16.21 -37.78
CA LEU A 452 1.38 15.02 -37.40
C LEU A 452 2.42 15.35 -36.32
N TRP A 453 2.41 14.59 -35.22
CA TRP A 453 3.44 14.65 -34.19
C TRP A 453 4.31 13.39 -34.28
N THR A 454 5.63 13.54 -34.40
CA THR A 454 6.56 12.40 -34.37
C THR A 454 7.39 12.45 -33.10
N ASN A 455 7.37 11.36 -32.32
CA ASN A 455 8.20 11.24 -31.12
C ASN A 455 9.68 11.07 -31.49
N GLY A 456 10.55 11.57 -30.60
CA GLY A 456 11.98 11.37 -30.75
C GLY A 456 12.37 9.90 -30.62
N ASN A 457 13.51 9.54 -31.19
CA ASN A 457 14.09 8.21 -31.07
C ASN A 457 15.59 8.34 -30.87
N ALA A 458 16.13 7.59 -29.92
CA ALA A 458 17.56 7.46 -29.71
C ALA A 458 17.95 6.01 -29.51
N GLU A 459 19.12 5.64 -30.00
CA GLU A 459 19.71 4.32 -29.83
C GLU A 459 20.98 4.38 -29.02
N TRP A 460 21.18 3.31 -28.25
CA TRP A 460 22.39 3.12 -27.48
C TRP A 460 23.54 2.73 -28.39
N ASP A 461 24.55 3.59 -28.47
CA ASP A 461 25.82 3.27 -29.12
C ASP A 461 26.72 2.55 -28.11
N SER A 462 26.93 1.25 -28.31
CA SER A 462 27.76 0.41 -27.44
C SER A 462 29.23 0.80 -27.47
N ASP A 463 29.72 1.36 -28.58
CA ASP A 463 31.12 1.72 -28.77
C ASP A 463 31.43 3.08 -28.12
N GLY A 464 30.47 4.01 -28.21
CA GLY A 464 30.54 5.34 -27.61
C GLY A 464 30.03 5.43 -26.16
N GLY A 465 29.34 4.41 -25.66
CA GLY A 465 28.76 4.37 -24.31
C GLY A 465 27.71 5.46 -24.04
N ARG A 466 26.99 5.90 -25.07
CA ARG A 466 26.02 7.01 -25.00
C ARG A 466 24.85 6.80 -25.96
N PHE A 467 23.75 7.51 -25.70
CA PHE A 467 22.65 7.58 -26.65
C PHE A 467 22.99 8.49 -27.84
N THR A 468 22.63 8.05 -29.03
CA THR A 468 22.71 8.81 -30.29
C THR A 468 21.32 8.96 -30.88
N HIS A 469 20.99 10.14 -31.41
CA HIS A 469 19.66 10.38 -31.98
C HIS A 469 19.50 9.64 -33.30
N LYS A 470 18.31 9.07 -33.52
CA LYS A 470 17.84 8.59 -34.83
C LYS A 470 16.84 9.56 -35.44
N THR A 471 15.92 10.04 -34.62
CA THR A 471 14.81 10.89 -35.03
C THR A 471 14.61 11.94 -33.95
N TYR A 472 14.52 13.21 -34.34
CA TYR A 472 14.15 14.28 -33.42
C TYR A 472 12.64 14.35 -33.28
N ASP A 473 12.16 14.69 -32.08
CA ASP A 473 10.74 15.01 -31.89
C ASP A 473 10.38 16.24 -32.72
N SER A 474 9.24 16.17 -33.43
CA SER A 474 8.80 17.26 -34.29
C SER A 474 7.30 17.25 -34.52
N LEU A 475 6.75 18.46 -34.67
CA LEU A 475 5.38 18.70 -35.12
C LEU A 475 5.42 19.15 -36.58
N TYR A 476 4.78 18.40 -37.47
CA TYR A 476 4.58 18.80 -38.86
C TYR A 476 3.25 19.54 -38.99
N ASP A 477 3.32 20.85 -39.15
CA ASP A 477 2.18 21.76 -39.09
C ASP A 477 2.09 22.72 -40.29
N LYS A 478 2.93 22.54 -41.31
CA LYS A 478 3.03 23.46 -42.47
C LYS A 478 1.71 23.60 -43.25
N ASP A 479 0.92 22.54 -43.27
CA ASP A 479 -0.35 22.53 -44.00
C ASP A 479 -1.43 23.36 -43.28
N LEU A 480 -1.24 23.70 -41.99
CA LEU A 480 -2.14 24.61 -41.29
C LEU A 480 -2.16 26.00 -41.94
N ASP A 481 -1.00 26.52 -42.37
CA ASP A 481 -0.94 27.84 -43.02
C ASP A 481 -1.75 27.84 -44.33
N THR A 482 -1.72 26.73 -45.07
CA THR A 482 -2.54 26.56 -46.28
C THR A 482 -4.03 26.53 -45.95
N LEU A 483 -4.43 25.89 -44.83
CA LEU A 483 -5.82 25.90 -44.38
C LEU A 483 -6.26 27.29 -43.92
N ALA A 484 -5.39 28.07 -43.28
CA ALA A 484 -5.67 29.47 -42.94
C ALA A 484 -5.99 30.26 -44.20
N ASP A 485 -5.12 30.22 -45.22
CA ASP A 485 -5.33 30.93 -46.49
C ASP A 485 -6.69 30.59 -47.12
N ILE A 486 -7.08 29.32 -47.14
CA ILE A 486 -8.38 28.88 -47.69
C ILE A 486 -9.56 29.46 -46.88
N ILE A 487 -9.46 29.47 -45.54
CA ILE A 487 -10.49 30.05 -44.67
C ILE A 487 -10.60 31.56 -44.94
N MET A 488 -9.47 32.26 -45.02
CA MET A 488 -9.39 33.69 -45.29
C MET A 488 -10.06 34.04 -46.62
N ASP A 489 -9.67 33.34 -47.68
CA ASP A 489 -10.25 33.47 -49.03
C ASP A 489 -11.76 33.25 -49.04
N THR A 490 -12.22 32.25 -48.26
CA THR A 490 -13.65 31.94 -48.13
C THR A 490 -14.39 33.09 -47.44
N ILE A 491 -13.80 33.66 -46.38
CA ILE A 491 -14.38 34.82 -45.68
C ILE A 491 -14.42 36.03 -46.60
N GLU A 492 -13.38 36.32 -47.37
CA GLU A 492 -13.38 37.46 -48.28
C GLU A 492 -14.43 37.35 -49.40
N LYS A 493 -14.62 36.14 -49.94
CA LYS A 493 -15.60 35.88 -51.01
C LYS A 493 -17.03 35.87 -50.48
N GLU A 494 -17.26 35.22 -49.34
CA GLU A 494 -18.61 34.96 -48.83
C GLU A 494 -19.09 36.02 -47.82
N PHE A 495 -18.21 36.57 -46.99
CA PHE A 495 -18.56 37.50 -45.91
C PHE A 495 -18.30 38.93 -46.38
N LYS A 496 -19.27 39.50 -47.09
CA LYS A 496 -19.19 40.86 -47.64
C LYS A 496 -18.82 41.89 -46.55
N ASN A 497 -17.71 42.60 -46.74
CA ASN A 497 -17.22 43.61 -45.80
C ASN A 497 -17.92 44.96 -46.06
N TYR A 498 -19.07 45.15 -45.42
CA TYR A 498 -19.86 46.38 -45.57
C TYR A 498 -19.17 47.63 -45.01
N VAL A 499 -18.33 47.48 -43.97
CA VAL A 499 -17.54 48.60 -43.41
C VAL A 499 -16.62 49.19 -44.47
N LYS A 500 -15.81 48.35 -45.12
CA LYS A 500 -14.86 48.77 -46.16
C LYS A 500 -15.57 49.38 -47.38
N LEU A 501 -16.74 48.87 -47.74
CA LEU A 501 -17.55 49.42 -48.84
C LEU A 501 -18.09 50.81 -48.51
N LEU A 502 -18.55 51.04 -47.27
CA LEU A 502 -18.99 52.36 -46.82
C LEU A 502 -17.82 53.34 -46.73
N GLU A 503 -16.66 52.94 -46.22
CA GLU A 503 -15.45 53.76 -46.19
C GLU A 503 -14.99 54.19 -47.60
N TYR A 504 -15.00 53.26 -48.55
CA TYR A 504 -14.72 53.55 -49.95
C TYR A 504 -15.71 54.57 -50.52
N ARG A 505 -17.01 54.40 -50.24
CA ARG A 505 -18.05 55.35 -50.68
C ARG A 505 -17.88 56.71 -50.02
N SER A 506 -17.65 56.80 -48.72
CA SER A 506 -17.38 58.06 -48.01
C SER A 506 -16.17 58.80 -48.60
N SER A 507 -15.13 58.06 -48.98
CA SER A 507 -13.95 58.63 -49.64
C SER A 507 -14.24 59.15 -51.06
N SER A 508 -15.25 58.59 -51.74
CA SER A 508 -15.71 59.12 -53.04
C SER A 508 -16.58 60.36 -52.87
N THR A 509 -17.56 60.35 -51.96
CA THR A 509 -18.47 61.48 -51.75
C THR A 509 -17.76 62.74 -51.25
N LEU A 510 -16.73 62.59 -50.41
CA LEU A 510 -15.83 63.67 -50.00
C LEU A 510 -15.13 64.38 -51.17
N ARG A 511 -14.81 63.66 -52.26
CA ARG A 511 -14.18 64.24 -53.46
C ARG A 511 -15.18 64.95 -54.36
N ASP A 512 -16.40 64.43 -54.42
CA ASP A 512 -17.46 64.92 -55.32
C ASP A 512 -18.36 65.99 -54.66
N GLY A 513 -18.18 66.25 -53.35
CA GLY A 513 -18.96 67.23 -52.59
C GLY A 513 -20.37 66.75 -52.21
N GLU A 514 -20.59 65.43 -52.23
CA GLU A 514 -21.86 64.78 -51.87
C GLU A 514 -21.95 64.50 -50.36
N ASP A 515 -23.18 64.31 -49.85
CA ASP A 515 -23.41 63.91 -48.46
C ASP A 515 -22.76 62.56 -48.14
N SER A 516 -22.31 62.38 -46.89
CA SER A 516 -21.72 61.11 -46.43
C SER A 516 -22.75 59.97 -46.50
N PRO A 517 -22.35 58.76 -46.95
CA PRO A 517 -23.22 57.57 -46.94
C PRO A 517 -23.39 56.97 -45.52
N VAL A 518 -22.71 57.53 -44.52
CA VAL A 518 -22.71 57.09 -43.12
C VAL A 518 -23.16 58.23 -42.22
N CYS A 519 -23.97 57.90 -41.20
CA CYS A 519 -24.42 58.82 -40.17
C CYS A 519 -23.25 59.29 -39.29
N ASP A 520 -23.22 60.59 -38.94
CA ASP A 520 -22.18 61.18 -38.07
C ASP A 520 -22.22 60.62 -36.63
N ASP A 521 -23.38 60.11 -36.19
CA ASP A 521 -23.57 59.59 -34.84
C ASP A 521 -23.02 58.15 -34.68
N PRO A 522 -22.34 57.86 -33.54
CA PRO A 522 -21.85 56.52 -33.25
C PRO A 522 -23.01 55.55 -32.96
N CYS A 523 -22.85 54.29 -33.38
CA CYS A 523 -23.80 53.24 -33.04
C CYS A 523 -23.96 53.07 -31.52
N HIS A 524 -25.18 53.13 -31.00
CA HIS A 524 -25.45 52.98 -29.55
C HIS A 524 -24.99 51.64 -28.94
N LYS A 525 -24.84 50.58 -29.76
CA LYS A 525 -24.41 49.25 -29.29
C LYS A 525 -22.90 49.07 -29.32
N CYS A 526 -22.24 49.43 -30.42
CA CYS A 526 -20.81 49.15 -30.61
C CYS A 526 -19.91 50.39 -30.69
N GLY A 527 -20.45 51.60 -30.60
CA GLY A 527 -19.70 52.87 -30.65
C GLY A 527 -19.12 53.25 -32.02
N ASN A 528 -19.08 52.32 -32.98
CA ASN A 528 -18.55 52.59 -34.32
C ASN A 528 -19.47 53.51 -35.16
N ILE A 529 -18.87 54.43 -35.91
CA ILE A 529 -19.54 55.34 -36.85
C ILE A 529 -19.71 54.63 -38.19
N THR A 530 -20.64 53.66 -38.25
CA THR A 530 -20.85 52.79 -39.43
C THR A 530 -22.33 52.57 -39.74
N VAL A 531 -23.21 53.46 -39.27
CA VAL A 531 -24.66 53.39 -39.53
C VAL A 531 -24.97 53.92 -40.92
N SER A 532 -25.53 53.09 -41.79
CA SER A 532 -25.75 53.44 -43.20
C SER A 532 -26.91 54.42 -43.40
N LEU A 533 -26.73 55.38 -44.31
CA LEU A 533 -27.75 56.30 -44.80
C LEU A 533 -28.26 55.95 -46.21
N GLU A 534 -27.62 55.01 -46.89
CA GLU A 534 -27.90 54.64 -48.29
C GLU A 534 -28.22 53.14 -48.42
N ASP A 535 -29.47 52.84 -48.82
CA ASP A 535 -29.94 51.44 -48.97
C ASP A 535 -29.19 50.65 -50.06
N TYR A 536 -28.50 51.34 -50.98
CA TYR A 536 -27.77 50.74 -52.08
C TYR A 536 -26.60 49.86 -51.63
N ILE A 537 -25.90 50.26 -50.55
CA ILE A 537 -24.74 49.52 -50.03
C ILE A 537 -25.16 48.60 -48.89
N PHE A 538 -25.94 49.13 -47.94
CA PHE A 538 -26.37 48.43 -46.74
C PHE A 538 -27.68 49.05 -46.21
N PRO A 539 -28.58 48.29 -45.56
CA PRO A 539 -29.88 48.82 -45.19
C PRO A 539 -29.82 50.09 -44.34
N VAL A 540 -30.65 51.09 -44.71
CA VAL A 540 -30.67 52.38 -44.02
C VAL A 540 -30.97 52.21 -42.53
N GLY A 541 -30.18 52.90 -41.71
CA GLY A 541 -30.27 52.83 -40.27
C GLY A 541 -29.67 51.57 -39.65
N LYS A 542 -29.10 50.62 -40.41
CA LYS A 542 -28.32 49.53 -39.80
C LYS A 542 -26.84 49.87 -39.67
N CYS A 543 -26.26 49.48 -38.54
CA CYS A 543 -24.82 49.51 -38.31
C CYS A 543 -24.11 48.39 -39.09
N ALA A 544 -23.17 48.75 -39.96
CA ALA A 544 -22.37 47.82 -40.76
C ALA A 544 -21.30 47.06 -39.97
N THR A 545 -21.19 47.28 -38.66
CA THR A 545 -20.25 46.54 -37.78
C THR A 545 -20.98 45.54 -36.87
N CYS A 546 -22.14 45.90 -36.32
CA CYS A 546 -22.84 45.03 -35.35
C CYS A 546 -24.27 44.66 -35.76
N GLY A 547 -24.75 45.12 -36.92
CA GLY A 547 -26.08 44.81 -37.45
C GLY A 547 -27.27 45.49 -36.74
N THR A 548 -27.02 46.26 -35.67
CA THR A 548 -28.07 46.94 -34.89
C THR A 548 -28.83 47.95 -35.76
N GLN A 549 -30.16 47.95 -35.64
CA GLN A 549 -31.05 48.91 -36.31
C GLN A 549 -31.23 50.17 -35.46
N HIS A 550 -31.10 51.32 -36.10
CA HIS A 550 -31.29 52.66 -35.57
C HIS A 550 -32.40 53.38 -36.33
N ASN A 551 -33.04 54.34 -35.67
CA ASN A 551 -34.04 55.20 -36.27
C ASN A 551 -33.37 56.49 -36.74
N ILE A 552 -33.22 56.63 -38.06
CA ILE A 552 -32.56 57.79 -38.68
C ILE A 552 -33.60 58.84 -39.07
N ARG A 553 -33.37 60.08 -38.64
CA ARG A 553 -34.20 61.24 -39.00
C ARG A 553 -33.33 62.45 -39.27
N LYS A 554 -33.83 63.39 -40.08
CA LYS A 554 -33.17 64.71 -40.23
C LYS A 554 -33.50 65.58 -39.03
N CYS A 555 -32.47 66.11 -38.39
CA CYS A 555 -32.63 67.08 -37.29
C CYS A 555 -33.30 68.36 -37.82
N LEU A 556 -34.35 68.86 -37.15
CA LEU A 556 -35.05 70.08 -37.60
C LEU A 556 -34.20 71.36 -37.51
N ILE A 557 -33.09 71.34 -36.76
CA ILE A 557 -32.24 72.51 -36.52
C ILE A 557 -31.05 72.54 -37.49
N CYS A 558 -30.25 71.47 -37.54
CA CYS A 558 -29.06 71.41 -38.39
C CYS A 558 -29.30 70.71 -39.73
N ASN A 559 -30.50 70.14 -39.96
CA ASN A 559 -30.90 69.39 -41.16
C ASN A 559 -30.04 68.16 -41.49
N LYS A 560 -29.10 67.77 -40.61
CA LYS A 560 -28.29 66.55 -40.75
C LYS A 560 -29.07 65.30 -40.36
N SER A 561 -28.79 64.20 -41.05
CA SER A 561 -29.27 62.86 -40.67
C SER A 561 -28.58 62.42 -39.39
N SER A 562 -29.38 62.01 -38.39
CA SER A 562 -28.92 61.66 -37.04
C SER A 562 -29.76 60.51 -36.47
N ILE A 563 -29.21 59.77 -35.52
CA ILE A 563 -29.91 58.75 -34.75
C ILE A 563 -30.80 59.46 -33.73
N ILE A 564 -32.13 59.40 -33.93
CA ILE A 564 -33.11 60.07 -33.07
C ILE A 564 -34.07 59.03 -32.48
N GLU A 565 -33.86 58.69 -31.21
CA GLU A 565 -34.74 57.76 -30.48
C GLU A 565 -36.06 58.44 -30.07
N ASN A 566 -35.99 59.68 -29.57
CA ASN A 566 -37.15 60.45 -29.10
C ASN A 566 -37.06 61.93 -29.55
N GLY A 567 -38.16 62.50 -30.04
CA GLY A 567 -38.23 63.90 -30.48
C GLY A 567 -37.85 64.12 -31.97
N SER A 568 -37.42 65.35 -32.28
CA SER A 568 -37.19 65.82 -33.66
C SER A 568 -35.80 66.43 -33.89
N ASN A 569 -34.97 66.53 -32.86
CA ASN A 569 -33.66 67.19 -32.90
C ASN A 569 -32.56 66.16 -32.55
N CYS A 570 -31.37 66.30 -33.14
CA CYS A 570 -30.22 65.49 -32.76
C CYS A 570 -29.75 65.85 -31.34
N GLU A 571 -28.97 64.96 -30.72
CA GLU A 571 -28.49 65.13 -29.35
C GLU A 571 -27.65 66.40 -29.19
N THR A 572 -26.78 66.72 -30.17
CA THR A 572 -25.97 67.95 -30.15
C THR A 572 -26.83 69.22 -30.14
N CYS A 573 -27.85 69.30 -31.00
CA CYS A 573 -28.75 70.46 -31.06
C CYS A 573 -29.68 70.52 -29.84
N THR A 574 -30.06 69.37 -29.28
CA THR A 574 -30.86 69.31 -28.05
C THR A 574 -30.04 69.81 -26.86
N ASN A 575 -28.78 69.39 -26.75
CA ASN A 575 -27.84 69.84 -25.71
C ASN A 575 -27.57 71.35 -25.80
N LEU A 576 -27.40 71.89 -27.01
CA LEU A 576 -27.27 73.35 -27.25
C LEU A 576 -28.51 74.14 -26.81
N LEU A 577 -29.72 73.60 -26.99
CA LEU A 577 -30.97 74.22 -26.54
C LEU A 577 -31.17 74.15 -25.02
N SER A 578 -30.55 73.18 -24.35
CA SER A 578 -30.62 72.98 -22.90
C SER A 578 -29.48 73.65 -22.12
N MET A 579 -28.53 74.30 -22.78
CA MET A 579 -27.53 75.13 -22.09
C MET A 579 -28.22 76.39 -21.54
N PRO A 580 -28.15 76.68 -20.22
CA PRO A 580 -28.61 77.96 -19.71
C PRO A 580 -27.80 79.07 -20.37
N ASN A 581 -28.46 80.15 -20.82
CA ASN A 581 -27.80 81.37 -21.29
C ASN A 581 -26.66 81.72 -20.32
N LEU A 582 -25.42 81.63 -20.78
CA LEU A 582 -24.35 82.43 -20.21
C LEU A 582 -24.65 83.86 -20.67
N ASP A 583 -25.30 84.61 -19.78
CA ASP A 583 -25.39 86.06 -19.87
C ASP A 583 -23.96 86.64 -19.99
N VAL A 584 -23.90 87.72 -20.78
CA VAL A 584 -22.79 88.63 -21.08
C VAL A 584 -21.76 88.81 -19.97
#